data_AF-X8E0C7-F1
#
_entry.id   AF-X8E0C7-F1
#
_cell.length_a   1.000
_cell.length_b   1.000
_cell.length_c   1.000
_cell.angle_alpha   90.00
_cell.angle_beta   90.00
_cell.angle_gamma   90.00
#
_symmetry.space_group_name_H-M   'P 1'
#
loop_
_entity.id
_entity.type
_entity.pdbx_description
1 polymer ?
#
loop_
_entity_poly.entity_id
_entity_poly.type
_entity_poly.pdbx_seq_one_letter_code
_entity_poly.pdbx_strand_id
1 'polypeptide(L)'
;MRSDAQVYRAMVGALPEGIAAGDYATAAEDKPALVVSRSTAKAWGGNELSELPRHCGGLVIGSVATVATPQKISRCRLPPSRQFPDSTTMFAALRSGS
;
A
#
# COMPACT_ATOMS: atom_id res chain seq x y z
N MET A 1 -13.27 -6.85 15.68
CA MET A 1 -11.82 -7.09 15.51
C MET A 1 -11.09 -6.28 16.57
N ARG A 2 -10.06 -6.83 17.22
CA ARG A 2 -9.19 -6.05 18.13
C ARG A 2 -8.32 -5.13 17.27
N SER A 3 -8.09 -3.89 17.70
CA SER A 3 -7.15 -3.01 17.00
C SER A 3 -5.72 -3.42 17.26
N ASP A 4 -4.80 -3.11 16.34
CA ASP A 4 -3.37 -3.44 16.47
C ASP A 4 -2.76 -2.88 17.77
N ALA A 5 -3.20 -1.69 18.18
CA ALA A 5 -2.81 -1.09 19.46
C ALA A 5 -3.28 -1.90 20.68
N GLN A 6 -4.45 -2.55 20.60
CA GLN A 6 -4.94 -3.43 21.67
C GLN A 6 -4.17 -4.75 21.74
N VAL A 7 -3.77 -5.29 20.59
CA VAL A 7 -2.94 -6.51 20.50
C VAL A 7 -1.55 -6.22 21.05
N TYR A 8 -0.94 -5.10 20.64
CA TYR A 8 0.36 -4.67 21.13
C TYR A 8 0.37 -4.52 22.65
N ARG A 9 -0.61 -3.82 23.25
CA ARG A 9 -0.68 -3.66 24.71
C ARG A 9 -0.83 -5.00 25.45
N ALA A 10 -1.63 -5.92 24.90
CA ALA A 10 -1.79 -7.25 25.48
C ALA A 10 -0.50 -8.07 25.40
N MET A 11 0.25 -7.96 24.30
CA MET A 11 1.56 -8.60 24.15
C MET A 11 2.59 -8.02 25.13
N VAL A 12 2.70 -6.69 25.25
CA VAL A 12 3.63 -6.04 26.17
C VAL A 12 3.35 -6.43 27.62
N GLY A 13 2.07 -6.51 28.01
CA GLY A 13 1.68 -6.90 29.37
C GLY A 13 1.98 -8.36 29.73
N ALA A 14 2.37 -9.20 28.76
CA ALA A 14 2.71 -10.60 28.97
C ALA A 14 4.24 -10.86 29.00
N LEU A 15 5.08 -9.81 28.91
CA LEU A 15 6.53 -9.95 28.86
C LEU A 15 7.11 -10.28 30.25
N PRO A 16 8.15 -11.15 30.33
CA PRO A 16 8.88 -11.44 31.57
C PRO A 16 9.63 -10.21 32.09
N GLU A 17 9.89 -10.21 33.41
CA GLU A 17 10.76 -9.24 34.09
C GLU A 17 12.09 -9.06 33.32
N GLY A 18 12.41 -7.82 32.94
CA GLY A 18 13.63 -7.47 32.21
C GLY A 18 13.54 -7.44 30.67
N ILE A 19 12.36 -7.72 30.08
CA ILE A 19 12.11 -7.59 28.64
C ILE A 19 11.20 -6.40 28.36
N ALA A 20 11.70 -5.43 27.58
CA ALA A 20 10.90 -4.29 27.12
C ALA A 20 10.58 -4.43 25.62
N ALA A 21 9.35 -4.05 25.25
CA ALA A 21 9.01 -3.83 23.84
C ALA A 21 9.36 -2.37 23.47
N GLY A 22 10.04 -2.20 22.33
CA GLY A 22 10.26 -0.88 21.75
C GLY A 22 8.95 -0.23 21.33
N ASP A 23 8.92 1.11 21.28
CA ASP A 23 7.70 1.88 21.02
C ASP A 23 6.84 1.32 19.89
N TYR A 24 5.51 1.38 20.09
CA TYR A 24 4.55 1.11 19.04
C TYR A 24 4.64 2.21 17.99
N ALA A 25 5.55 2.06 17.05
CA ALA A 25 5.49 2.81 15.81
C ALA A 25 4.49 2.09 14.90
N THR A 26 3.28 2.66 14.73
CA THR A 26 2.34 2.32 13.64
C THR A 26 3.00 2.39 12.25
N ALA A 27 4.21 2.96 12.15
CA ALA A 27 4.70 3.66 10.98
C ALA A 27 5.58 2.85 10.02
N ALA A 28 5.73 1.53 10.17
CA ALA A 28 6.42 0.74 9.16
C ALA A 28 5.84 -0.66 9.04
N GLU A 29 4.55 -0.76 8.75
CA GLU A 29 4.05 -1.99 8.16
C GLU A 29 4.55 -2.06 6.71
N ASP A 30 5.29 -3.11 6.36
CA ASP A 30 5.66 -3.42 4.98
C ASP A 30 4.44 -3.93 4.21
N LYS A 31 3.51 -3.02 3.96
CA LYS A 31 2.29 -3.27 3.21
C LYS A 31 2.44 -2.73 1.79
N PRO A 32 1.95 -3.45 0.77
CA PRO A 32 1.90 -2.92 -0.58
C PRO A 32 1.13 -1.60 -0.63
N ALA A 33 1.75 -0.57 -1.22
CA ALA A 33 1.12 0.73 -1.43
C ALA A 33 0.77 0.92 -2.91
N LEU A 34 -0.40 1.51 -3.17
CA LEU A 34 -0.78 1.97 -4.50
C LEU A 34 -0.49 3.46 -4.62
N VAL A 35 0.28 3.84 -5.63
CA VAL A 35 0.61 5.23 -5.92
C VAL A 35 0.00 5.67 -7.24
N VAL A 36 -0.41 6.93 -7.31
CA VAL A 36 -0.86 7.59 -8.53
C VAL A 36 -0.23 8.97 -8.62
N SER A 37 -0.23 9.55 -9.82
CA SER A 37 0.21 10.94 -9.98
C SER A 37 -0.71 11.90 -9.21
N ARG A 38 -0.18 13.08 -8.84
CA ARG A 38 -0.97 14.11 -8.15
C ARG A 38 -2.17 14.59 -8.98
N SER A 39 -2.00 14.68 -10.30
CA SER A 39 -3.09 15.05 -11.21
C SER A 39 -4.17 13.97 -11.25
N THR A 40 -3.80 12.69 -11.25
CA THR A 40 -4.73 11.56 -11.17
C THR A 40 -5.53 11.59 -9.87
N ALA A 41 -4.88 11.75 -8.71
CA ALA A 41 -5.57 11.83 -7.42
C ALA A 41 -6.59 12.98 -7.39
N LYS A 42 -6.22 14.15 -7.94
CA LYS A 42 -7.14 15.29 -8.06
C LYS A 42 -8.32 14.97 -8.97
N ALA A 43 -8.09 14.29 -10.09
CA ALA A 43 -9.15 13.89 -11.03
C ALA A 43 -10.10 12.83 -10.44
N TRP A 44 -9.61 11.98 -9.54
CA TRP A 44 -10.41 10.98 -8.83
C TRP A 44 -11.16 11.54 -7.61
N GLY A 45 -10.87 12.78 -7.23
CA GLY A 45 -11.49 13.43 -6.07
C GLY A 45 -10.86 13.08 -4.73
N GLY A 46 -9.70 12.40 -4.72
CA GLY A 46 -9.02 12.00 -3.50
C GLY A 46 -7.80 11.10 -3.74
N ASN A 47 -7.06 10.83 -2.67
CA ASN A 47 -5.88 9.94 -2.64
C ASN A 47 -6.13 8.68 -1.80
N GLU A 48 -7.39 8.41 -1.44
CA GLU A 48 -7.79 7.24 -0.68
C GLU A 48 -8.00 6.02 -1.60
N LEU A 49 -7.67 4.82 -1.11
CA LEU A 49 -7.89 3.57 -1.85
C LEU A 49 -9.37 3.31 -2.18
N SER A 50 -10.30 3.95 -1.46
CA SER A 50 -11.74 3.89 -1.70
C SER A 50 -12.16 4.48 -3.05
N GLU A 51 -11.34 5.32 -3.68
CA GLU A 51 -11.66 5.91 -4.98
C GLU A 51 -11.39 4.95 -6.15
N LEU A 52 -10.45 4.00 -5.97
CA LEU A 52 -10.02 3.08 -7.03
C LEU A 52 -11.16 2.28 -7.69
N PRO A 53 -12.15 1.73 -6.96
CA PRO A 53 -13.23 0.95 -7.58
C PRO A 53 -14.05 1.73 -8.61
N ARG A 54 -14.16 3.06 -8.50
CA ARG A 54 -14.87 3.92 -9.47
C ARG A 54 -14.08 4.11 -10.77
N HIS A 55 -12.76 3.92 -10.71
CA HIS A 55 -11.82 4.12 -11.81
C HIS A 55 -11.16 2.81 -12.26
N CYS A 56 -11.74 1.67 -11.90
CA CYS A 56 -11.12 0.36 -12.14
C CYS A 56 -10.91 0.06 -13.64
N GLY A 57 -11.83 0.53 -14.48
CA GLY A 57 -11.69 0.44 -15.93
C GLY A 57 -10.66 1.44 -16.45
N GLY A 58 -9.74 0.96 -17.30
CA GLY A 58 -8.71 1.82 -17.91
C GLY A 58 -7.45 2.01 -17.06
N LEU A 59 -7.32 1.30 -15.93
CA LEU A 59 -6.08 1.29 -15.17
C LEU A 59 -4.96 0.61 -15.96
N VAL A 60 -3.78 1.23 -15.93
CA VAL A 60 -2.51 0.60 -16.28
C VAL A 60 -1.72 0.47 -14.98
N ILE A 61 -1.28 -0.74 -14.65
CA ILE A 61 -0.62 -1.03 -13.37
C ILE A 61 0.86 -1.30 -13.60
N GLY A 62 1.71 -0.65 -12.80
CA GLY A 62 3.13 -0.96 -12.67
C GLY A 62 3.42 -1.66 -11.34
N SER A 63 4.41 -2.54 -11.32
CA SER A 63 4.91 -3.16 -10.08
C SER A 63 6.42 -3.38 -10.15
N VAL A 64 7.11 -3.35 -9.01
CA VAL A 64 8.50 -3.81 -8.94
C VAL A 64 8.52 -5.34 -8.97
N ALA A 65 9.38 -5.94 -9.79
CA ALA A 65 9.36 -7.38 -10.11
C ALA A 65 9.43 -8.33 -8.89
N THR A 66 10.00 -7.88 -7.78
CA THR A 66 10.22 -8.69 -6.57
C THR A 66 9.13 -8.52 -5.51
N VAL A 67 8.13 -7.66 -5.74
CA VAL A 67 7.11 -7.32 -4.74
C VAL A 67 5.78 -8.00 -5.07
N ALA A 68 5.24 -8.75 -4.11
CA ALA A 68 3.91 -9.33 -4.23
C ALA A 68 2.83 -8.23 -4.13
N THR A 69 2.13 -7.99 -5.22
CA THR A 69 1.01 -7.03 -5.26
C THR A 69 -0.34 -7.73 -5.20
N PRO A 70 -1.34 -7.16 -4.51
CA PRO A 70 -2.69 -7.70 -4.50
C PRO A 70 -3.27 -7.72 -5.92
N GLN A 71 -4.00 -8.78 -6.27
CA GLN A 71 -4.69 -8.92 -7.57
C GLN A 71 -6.06 -8.22 -7.58
N LYS A 72 -6.56 -7.83 -6.41
CA LYS A 72 -7.89 -7.28 -6.23
C LYS A 72 -7.92 -6.30 -5.06
N ILE A 73 -8.53 -5.13 -5.28
CA ILE A 73 -8.81 -4.12 -4.27
C ILE A 73 -10.32 -3.89 -4.24
N SER A 74 -10.99 -4.27 -3.15
CA SER A 74 -12.45 -4.23 -3.07
C SER A 74 -13.09 -4.96 -4.26
N ARG A 75 -13.98 -4.31 -5.03
CA ARG A 75 -14.60 -4.86 -6.24
C ARG A 75 -13.72 -4.75 -7.50
N CYS A 76 -12.59 -4.05 -7.44
CA CYS A 76 -11.70 -3.86 -8.57
C CYS A 76 -10.70 -5.01 -8.71
N ARG A 77 -10.76 -5.76 -9.82
CA ARG A 77 -9.71 -6.72 -10.20
C ARG A 77 -8.68 -5.97 -11.03
N LEU A 78 -7.43 -5.98 -10.59
CA LEU A 78 -6.36 -5.27 -11.27
C LEU A 78 -5.95 -6.03 -12.55
N PRO A 79 -5.62 -5.31 -13.64
CA PRO A 79 -5.02 -5.94 -14.81
C PRO A 79 -3.60 -6.44 -14.48
N PRO A 80 -3.02 -7.31 -15.32
CA PRO A 80 -1.63 -7.70 -15.21
C PRO A 80 -0.72 -6.47 -15.14
N SER A 81 0.24 -6.49 -14.21
CA SER A 81 1.16 -5.38 -14.03
C SER A 81 2.32 -5.44 -15.01
N ARG A 82 2.72 -4.27 -15.50
CA ARG A 82 4.02 -4.08 -16.15
C ARG A 82 5.10 -4.10 -15.07
N GLN A 83 6.06 -5.00 -15.20
CA GLN A 83 7.15 -5.11 -14.24
C GLN A 83 8.24 -4.07 -14.52
N PHE A 84 8.72 -3.45 -13.44
CA PHE A 84 9.86 -2.54 -13.41
C PHE A 84 10.98 -3.14 -12.55
N PRO A 85 12.26 -2.85 -12.89
CA PRO A 85 13.40 -3.38 -12.14
C PRO A 85 13.48 -2.80 -10.72
N ASP A 86 13.08 -1.53 -10.55
CA ASP A 86 13.12 -0.81 -9.28
C ASP A 86 12.06 0.29 -9.21
N SER A 87 11.86 0.84 -8.02
CA SER A 87 10.90 1.91 -7.76
C SER A 87 11.28 3.23 -8.45
N THR A 88 12.57 3.50 -8.65
CA THR A 88 13.05 4.71 -9.32
C THR A 88 12.56 4.77 -10.78
N THR A 89 12.73 3.66 -11.50
CA THR A 89 12.31 3.50 -12.89
C THR A 89 10.79 3.54 -13.00
N MET A 90 10.09 2.86 -12.08
CA MET A 90 8.62 2.88 -12.02
C MET A 90 8.08 4.29 -11.75
N PHE A 91 8.66 5.04 -10.81
CA PHE A 91 8.22 6.41 -10.52
C PHE A 91 8.58 7.40 -11.64
N ALA A 92 9.68 7.17 -12.36
CA ALA A 92 9.99 7.93 -13.57
C ALA A 92 8.88 7.74 -14.62
N ALA A 93 8.49 6.48 -14.87
CA ALA A 93 7.42 6.12 -15.79
C ALA A 93 6.06 6.72 -15.36
N LEU A 94 5.74 6.66 -14.06
CA LEU A 94 4.53 7.26 -13.51
C LEU A 94 4.49 8.79 -13.70
N ARG A 95 5.64 9.48 -13.57
CA ARG A 95 5.75 10.93 -13.80
C ARG A 95 5.62 11.29 -15.28
N SER A 96 6.09 10.43 -16.19
CA SER A 96 5.95 10.63 -17.65
C SER A 96 4.61 10.15 -18.21
N GLY A 97 3.79 9.46 -17.41
CA GLY A 97 2.48 8.94 -17.84
C GLY A 97 2.58 7.71 -18.76
N SER A 98 3.58 6.85 -18.53
CA SER A 98 3.97 5.73 -19.40
C SER A 98 4.09 4.40 -18.67
#